data_AF-A0A847ZBV8-F1
#
_entry.id   AF-A0A847ZBV8-F1
#
_cell.length_a   1.000
_cell.length_b   1.000
_cell.length_c   1.000
_cell.angle_alpha   90.00
_cell.angle_beta   90.00
_cell.angle_gamma   90.00
#
_symmetry.space_group_name_H-M   'P 1'
#
loop_
_entity.id
_entity.type
_entity.pdbx_description
1 polymer ?
#
loop_
_entity_poly.entity_id
_entity_poly.type
_entity_poly.pdbx_seq_one_letter_code
_entity_poly.pdbx_strand_id
1 'polypeptide(L)'
;RDAAKNTLQLLPNPYRQDHYFQGGVIYEIPSGKDRFELEVNPPFGEENIIVYASVSELGDLKLKDEGSVFAVQTRSKDIGVKTRSVKIKAASDGAGQAAEFSEVKAVVKTRK
;
A
#
# COMPACT_ATOMS: atom_id res chain seq x y z
N ARG A 1 -8.97 1.32 -0.37
CA ARG A 1 -10.09 2.25 -0.16
C ARG A 1 -11.34 1.43 0.09
N ASP A 2 -11.96 1.59 1.25
CA ASP A 2 -13.14 0.82 1.60
C ASP A 2 -14.43 1.45 1.03
N ALA A 3 -15.55 0.75 1.20
CA ALA A 3 -16.87 1.22 0.78
C ALA A 3 -17.33 2.48 1.53
N ALA A 4 -16.79 2.75 2.72
CA ALA A 4 -17.01 3.98 3.49
C ALA A 4 -16.10 5.15 3.04
N LYS A 5 -15.32 4.95 1.96
CA LYS A 5 -14.36 5.90 1.37
C LYS A 5 -13.10 6.16 2.20
N ASN A 6 -12.84 5.38 3.25
CA ASN A 6 -11.60 5.46 4.00
C ASN A 6 -10.45 4.83 3.22
N THR A 7 -9.24 5.29 3.49
CA THR A 7 -8.01 4.67 2.99
C THR A 7 -7.24 4.11 4.17
N LEU A 8 -7.05 2.79 4.16
CA LEU A 8 -6.31 2.06 5.17
C LEU A 8 -5.10 1.41 4.50
N GLN A 9 -3.97 1.37 5.20
CA GLN A 9 -2.78 0.64 4.79
C GLN A 9 -2.84 -0.76 5.39
N LEU A 10 -2.90 -1.77 4.51
CA LEU A 10 -2.95 -3.18 4.88
C LEU A 10 -1.57 -3.74 5.20
N LEU A 11 -0.54 -3.33 4.44
CA LEU A 11 0.86 -3.67 4.67
C LEU A 11 1.77 -2.48 4.27
N PRO A 12 2.89 -2.25 4.98
CA PRO A 12 3.16 -2.80 6.31
C PRO A 12 2.10 -2.32 7.33
N ASN A 13 1.83 -3.12 8.36
CA ASN A 13 0.86 -2.84 9.43
C ASN A 13 1.46 -3.17 10.80
N PRO A 14 0.82 -2.82 11.93
CA PRO A 14 1.32 -3.09 13.28
C PRO A 14 1.73 -4.55 13.55
N TYR A 15 1.11 -5.53 12.87
CA TYR A 15 1.43 -6.95 13.02
C TYR A 15 2.57 -7.44 12.12
N ARG A 16 2.75 -6.84 10.94
CA ARG A 16 3.77 -7.15 9.94
C ARG A 16 4.39 -5.87 9.36
N GLN A 17 5.59 -5.56 9.84
CA GLN A 17 6.38 -4.40 9.39
C GLN A 17 7.23 -4.69 8.14
N ASP A 18 7.47 -5.98 7.86
CA ASP A 18 8.22 -6.39 6.68
C ASP A 18 7.43 -6.08 5.41
N HIS A 19 8.05 -5.28 4.55
CA HIS A 19 7.52 -4.80 3.29
C HIS A 19 8.46 -5.10 2.12
N TYR A 20 9.46 -5.96 2.32
CA TYR A 20 10.29 -6.50 1.24
C TYR A 20 9.71 -7.81 0.72
N PHE A 21 9.55 -7.92 -0.59
CA PHE A 21 8.99 -9.09 -1.25
C PHE A 21 9.96 -9.59 -2.31
N GLN A 22 10.28 -10.89 -2.27
CA GLN A 22 11.13 -11.53 -3.25
C GLN A 22 10.39 -11.66 -4.58
N GLY A 23 11.03 -11.22 -5.67
CA GLY A 23 10.49 -11.37 -7.01
C GLY A 23 10.27 -12.84 -7.38
N GLY A 24 9.18 -13.13 -8.10
CA GLY A 24 8.84 -14.48 -8.56
C GLY A 24 8.16 -15.37 -7.51
N VAL A 25 7.91 -14.86 -6.30
CA VAL A 25 7.19 -15.58 -5.24
C VAL A 25 5.73 -15.12 -5.19
N ILE A 26 4.79 -16.07 -5.09
CA ILE A 26 3.39 -15.77 -4.81
C ILE A 26 3.22 -15.59 -3.31
N TYR A 27 2.73 -14.41 -2.91
CA TYR A 27 2.42 -14.10 -1.52
C TYR A 27 0.91 -14.14 -1.29
N GLU A 28 0.50 -14.92 -0.29
CA GLU A 28 -0.87 -14.92 0.24
C GLU A 28 -0.93 -13.98 1.45
N ILE A 29 -1.99 -13.20 1.57
CA ILE A 29 -2.18 -12.25 2.67
C ILE A 29 -3.66 -12.31 3.13
N PRO A 30 -3.93 -12.62 4.40
CA PRO A 30 -2.98 -13.11 5.41
C PRO A 30 -2.54 -14.54 5.10
N SER A 31 -1.28 -14.86 5.38
CA SER A 31 -0.73 -16.22 5.32
C SER A 31 -0.65 -16.84 6.72
N GLY A 32 -0.36 -18.14 6.82
CA GLY A 32 -0.25 -18.84 8.11
C GLY A 32 0.79 -18.29 9.11
N LYS A 33 1.67 -17.36 8.71
CA LYS A 33 2.60 -16.64 9.62
C LYS A 33 2.09 -15.27 10.04
N ASP A 34 1.08 -14.73 9.36
CA ASP A 34 0.50 -13.43 9.67
C ASP A 34 -0.38 -13.56 10.91
N ARG A 35 -0.23 -12.62 11.85
CA ARG A 35 -0.97 -12.60 13.12
C ARG A 35 -2.22 -11.72 13.05
N PHE A 36 -2.83 -11.63 11.87
CA PHE A 36 -4.03 -10.82 11.62
C PHE A 36 -4.95 -11.52 10.62
N GLU A 37 -6.25 -11.26 10.77
CA GLU A 37 -7.27 -11.69 9.82
C GLU A 37 -7.78 -10.48 9.02
N LEU A 38 -8.22 -10.71 7.78
CA LEU A 38 -8.87 -9.69 6.98
C LEU A 38 -10.37 -9.96 6.96
N GLU A 39 -11.11 -9.18 7.75
CA GLU A 39 -12.57 -9.25 7.80
C GLU A 39 -13.19 -8.02 7.13
N VAL A 40 -14.12 -8.27 6.20
CA VAL A 40 -14.90 -7.21 5.56
C VAL A 40 -16.19 -7.01 6.33
N ASN A 41 -16.33 -5.84 6.95
CA ASN A 41 -17.51 -5.46 7.71
C ASN A 41 -18.39 -4.45 6.95
N PRO A 42 -19.70 -4.37 7.25
CA PRO A 42 -20.56 -3.36 6.68
C PRO A 42 -20.03 -1.92 6.89
N PRO A 43 -20.30 -0.98 5.97
CA PRO A 43 -21.17 -1.12 4.80
C PRO A 43 -20.53 -1.92 3.66
N PHE A 44 -21.27 -2.85 3.08
CA PHE A 44 -20.83 -3.56 1.88
C PHE A 44 -20.95 -2.69 0.63
N GLY A 45 -20.09 -2.90 -0.34
CA GLY A 45 -20.06 -2.10 -1.55
C GLY A 45 -18.83 -2.40 -2.40
N GLU A 46 -18.21 -1.35 -2.93
CA GLU A 46 -16.97 -1.48 -3.69
C GLU A 46 -15.77 -1.10 -2.85
N GLU A 47 -14.81 -2.00 -2.78
CA GLU A 47 -13.53 -1.84 -2.11
C GLU A 47 -12.42 -1.95 -3.14
N ASN A 48 -11.37 -1.16 -2.94
CA ASN A 48 -10.22 -1.11 -3.84
C ASN A 48 -8.96 -1.44 -3.04
N ILE A 49 -8.30 -2.54 -3.39
CA ILE A 49 -6.97 -2.87 -2.88
C ILE A 49 -5.96 -2.37 -3.91
N ILE A 50 -5.06 -1.49 -3.49
CA ILE A 50 -4.05 -0.90 -4.37
C ILE A 50 -2.68 -1.31 -3.85
N VAL A 51 -1.87 -1.89 -4.73
CA VAL A 51 -0.50 -2.28 -4.43
C VAL A 51 0.44 -1.30 -5.12
N TYR A 52 1.30 -0.69 -4.32
CA TYR A 52 2.41 0.13 -4.75
C TYR A 52 3.69 -0.66 -4.53
N ALA A 53 4.45 -0.92 -5.58
CA ALA A 53 5.68 -1.71 -5.51
C ALA A 53 6.79 -1.03 -6.32
N SER A 54 8.03 -1.14 -5.84
CA SER A 54 9.20 -0.60 -6.51
C SER A 54 10.42 -1.46 -6.17
N VAL A 55 11.41 -1.46 -7.07
CA VAL A 55 12.75 -2.02 -6.81
C VAL A 55 13.62 -1.05 -5.97
N SER A 56 13.12 0.15 -5.70
CA SER A 56 13.68 1.12 -4.76
C SER A 56 12.72 1.40 -3.61
N GLU A 57 13.23 2.03 -2.55
CA GLU A 57 12.41 2.49 -1.43
C GLU A 57 11.25 3.39 -1.90
N LEU A 58 10.03 3.10 -1.42
CA LEU A 58 8.83 3.89 -1.67
C LEU A 58 8.81 5.15 -0.80
N GLY A 59 8.03 6.15 -1.21
CA GLY A 59 7.96 7.41 -0.48
C GLY A 59 6.96 7.36 0.67
N ASP A 60 7.13 8.27 1.63
CA ASP A 60 6.38 8.24 2.87
C ASP A 60 4.93 8.73 2.72
N LEU A 61 4.02 8.01 3.38
CA LEU A 61 2.65 8.43 3.61
C LEU A 61 2.49 8.93 5.04
N LYS A 62 1.64 9.94 5.23
CA LYS A 62 1.16 10.29 6.56
C LYS A 62 0.18 9.22 7.04
N LEU A 63 0.55 8.53 8.11
CA LEU A 63 -0.19 7.43 8.70
C LEU A 63 -0.62 7.79 10.13
N LYS A 64 -1.80 7.30 10.53
CA LYS A 64 -2.24 7.29 11.93
C LYS A 64 -2.47 5.85 12.34
N ASP A 65 -1.91 5.47 13.48
CA ASP A 65 -2.16 4.17 14.08
C ASP A 65 -3.62 4.10 14.60
N GLU A 66 -4.36 3.09 14.13
CA GLU A 66 -5.71 2.74 14.60
C GLU A 66 -5.72 1.33 15.22
N GLY A 67 -4.58 0.89 15.76
CA GLY A 67 -4.39 -0.38 16.46
C GLY A 67 -4.08 -1.54 15.51
N SER A 68 -5.02 -1.89 14.64
CA SER A 68 -4.88 -3.07 13.77
C SER A 68 -4.35 -2.75 12.37
N VAL A 69 -4.53 -1.50 11.94
CA VAL A 69 -4.14 -0.98 10.62
C VAL A 69 -3.70 0.48 10.77
N PHE A 70 -3.02 1.01 9.75
CA PHE A 70 -2.78 2.44 9.67
C PHE A 70 -3.85 3.14 8.82
N ALA A 71 -4.50 4.16 9.37
CA ALA A 71 -5.31 5.08 8.59
C ALA A 71 -4.40 6.02 7.78
N VAL A 72 -4.62 6.11 6.47
CA VAL A 72 -3.82 6.96 5.58
C VAL A 72 -4.40 8.37 5.61
N GLN A 73 -3.70 9.30 6.26
CA GLN A 73 -4.07 10.71 6.32
C GLN A 73 -3.66 11.48 5.05
N THR A 74 -2.80 10.90 4.23
CA THR A 74 -2.46 11.47 2.92
C THR A 74 -3.71 11.54 2.05
N ARG A 75 -4.00 12.71 1.46
CA ARG A 75 -5.15 12.88 0.56
C ARG A 75 -5.09 11.84 -0.55
N SER A 76 -6.20 11.18 -0.85
CA SER A 76 -6.23 10.04 -1.78
C SER A 76 -5.58 10.35 -3.14
N LYS A 77 -5.74 11.57 -3.66
CA LYS A 77 -5.15 12.02 -4.93
C LYS A 77 -3.63 12.14 -4.91
N ASP A 78 -3.02 12.29 -3.74
CA ASP A 78 -1.58 12.49 -3.58
C ASP A 78 -0.84 11.17 -3.28
N ILE A 79 -1.55 10.08 -2.95
CA ILE A 79 -0.94 8.81 -2.53
C ILE A 79 -0.04 8.25 -3.61
N GLY A 80 -0.51 8.15 -4.86
CA GLY A 80 0.29 7.63 -5.97
C GLY A 80 1.55 8.46 -6.22
N VAL A 81 1.44 9.79 -6.19
CA VAL A 81 2.61 10.67 -6.40
C VAL A 81 3.62 10.54 -5.26
N LYS A 82 3.15 10.46 -4.01
CA LYS A 82 4.02 10.32 -2.84
C LYS A 82 4.70 8.97 -2.76
N THR A 83 3.98 7.88 -3.05
CA THR A 83 4.54 6.51 -3.01
C THR A 83 5.56 6.27 -4.11
N ARG A 84 5.39 6.87 -5.29
CA ARG A 84 6.32 6.77 -6.43
C ARG A 84 7.73 7.30 -6.18
N SER A 85 8.05 7.80 -4.99
CA SER A 85 9.41 8.27 -4.64
C SER A 85 10.00 9.23 -5.67
N VAL A 86 9.18 10.10 -6.28
CA VAL A 86 9.69 11.12 -7.22
C VAL A 86 10.44 12.17 -6.41
N LYS A 87 11.72 11.89 -6.10
CA LYS A 87 12.64 12.80 -5.44
C LYS A 87 13.40 13.55 -6.54
N ILE A 88 13.08 14.83 -6.73
CA ILE A 88 13.87 15.72 -7.60
C ILE A 88 15.22 15.93 -6.89
N LYS A 89 16.30 15.37 -7.46
CA LYS A 89 17.67 15.63 -7.03
C LYS A 89 18.29 16.68 -7.95
N ALA A 90 19.21 17.49 -7.44
CA ALA A 90 20.01 18.38 -8.27
C ALA A 90 20.76 17.55 -9.32
N ALA A 91 20.91 18.08 -10.53
CA ALA A 91 21.62 17.39 -11.61
C ALA A 91 23.08 17.15 -11.19
N SER A 92 23.41 15.89 -10.88
CA SER A 92 24.78 15.41 -10.75
C SER A 92 25.13 14.62 -12.02
N ASP A 93 26.39 14.66 -12.46
CA ASP A 93 26.92 14.00 -13.68
C ASP A 93 26.74 12.46 -13.76
N GLY A 94 26.08 11.84 -12.78
CA GLY A 94 25.67 10.45 -12.83
C GLY A 94 24.17 10.33 -13.09
N ALA A 95 23.80 9.76 -14.25
CA ALA A 95 22.43 9.34 -14.53
C ALA A 95 22.00 8.31 -13.46
N GLY A 96 21.21 8.75 -12.48
CA GLY A 96 20.60 7.85 -11.50
C GLY A 96 19.75 6.81 -12.22
N GLN A 97 19.97 5.54 -11.90
CA GLN A 97 19.22 4.42 -12.48
C GLN A 97 17.72 4.63 -12.16
N ALA A 98 16.88 4.67 -13.19
CA ALA A 98 15.44 4.78 -13.01
C ALA A 98 14.95 3.53 -12.26
N ALA A 99 14.31 3.74 -11.11
CA ALA A 99 13.71 2.64 -10.37
C ALA A 99 12.42 2.20 -11.06
N GLU A 100 12.30 0.90 -11.33
CA GLU A 100 11.04 0.31 -11.79
C GLU A 100 9.98 0.42 -10.70
N PHE A 101 8.78 0.86 -11.10
CA PHE A 101 7.64 1.05 -10.21
C PHE A 101 6.39 0.44 -10.83
N SER A 102 5.55 -0.16 -9.99
CA SER A 102 4.26 -0.72 -10.37
C SER A 102 3.15 -0.24 -9.43
N GLU A 103 2.00 0.06 -10.02
CA GLU A 103 0.76 0.36 -9.33
C GLU A 103 -0.35 -0.52 -9.90
N VAL A 104 -0.90 -1.39 -9.07
CA VAL A 104 -1.98 -2.31 -9.46
C VAL A 104 -3.17 -2.11 -8.54
N LYS A 105 -4.37 -2.11 -9.13
CA LYS A 105 -5.63 -1.98 -8.41
C LYS A 105 -6.49 -3.21 -8.62
N ALA A 106 -6.84 -3.88 -7.53
CA ALA A 106 -7.87 -4.91 -7.49
C ALA A 106 -9.17 -4.33 -6.93
N VAL A 107 -10.29 -4.59 -7.60
CA VAL A 107 -11.63 -4.15 -7.17
C VAL A 107 -12.36 -5.34 -6.56
N VAL A 108 -12.77 -5.22 -5.31
CA VAL A 108 -13.55 -6.19 -4.57
C VAL A 108 -14.97 -5.64 -4.43
N LYS A 109 -15.97 -6.43 -4.81
CA LYS A 109 -17.39 -6.05 -4.68
C LYS A 109 -18.05 -6.95 -3.67
N THR A 110 -18.39 -6.40 -2.51
CA THR A 110 -19.10 -7.10 -1.45
C THR A 110 -20.61 -6.87 -1.60
N ARG A 111 -21.39 -7.95 -1.47
CA ARG A 111 -22.85 -7.94 -1.53
C ARG A 111 -23.37 -8.59 -0.25
N LYS A 112 -24.56 -8.19 0.18
CA LYS A 112 -25.28 -8.83 1.30
C LYS A 112 -25.80 -10.20 0.88
#